data_AF-A0A1K1SQ35-F1
#
_entry.id   AF-A0A1K1SQ35-F1
#
_cell.length_a   1.000
_cell.length_b   1.000
_cell.length_c   1.000
_cell.angle_alpha   90.00
_cell.angle_beta   90.00
_cell.angle_gamma   90.00
#
_symmetry.space_group_name_H-M   'P 1'
#
loop_
_entity.id
_entity.type
_entity.pdbx_description
1 polymer ?
#
loop_
_entity_poly.entity_id
_entity_poly.type
_entity_poly.pdbx_seq_one_letter_code
_entity_poly.pdbx_strand_id
1 'polypeptide(L)' 'MFASEVCVYLDEDYFRAHVGEGTNIFGERKFIRDRNLSREWALYVPPGMSESGIAVKVLDDDGRLFSYECWYFGEVVR' A
#
# COMPACT_ATOMS: atom_id res chain seq x y z
N MET A 1 5.74 15.77 -6.94
CA MET A 1 6.00 16.37 -5.62
C MET A 1 6.38 15.23 -4.69
N PHE A 2 7.54 15.26 -4.04
CA PHE A 2 7.91 14.27 -3.03
C PHE A 2 7.39 14.75 -1.68
N ALA A 3 6.64 13.89 -0.98
CA ALA A 3 6.19 14.14 0.37
C ALA A 3 6.63 12.94 1.22
N SER A 4 7.10 13.23 2.43
CA SER A 4 7.45 12.22 3.43
C SER A 4 6.53 12.40 4.63
N GLU A 5 5.96 11.30 5.12
CA GLU A 5 5.08 11.30 6.29
C GLU A 5 5.52 10.19 7.25
N VAL A 6 5.33 10.42 8.55
CA VAL A 6 5.48 9.39 9.59
C VAL A 6 4.11 9.17 10.21
N CYS A 7 3.55 7.98 10.01
CA CYS A 7 2.26 7.60 10.58
C CYS A 7 2.46 6.75 11.84
N VAL A 8 1.91 7.19 12.96
CA VAL A 8 1.83 6.41 14.21
C VAL A 8 0.37 6.06 14.44
N TYR A 9 0.08 4.75 14.42
CA TYR A 9 -1.28 4.25 14.63
C TYR A 9 -1.45 3.86 16.10
N LEU A 10 -2.48 4.41 16.75
CA LEU A 10 -2.87 4.06 18.12
C LEU A 10 -4.08 3.12 18.17
N ASP A 11 -4.70 2.87 17.01
CA ASP A 11 -5.88 2.04 16.83
C ASP A 11 -5.58 0.98 15.75
N GLU A 12 -5.79 -0.29 16.11
CA GLU A 12 -5.48 -1.42 15.23
C GLU A 12 -6.46 -1.53 14.05
N ASP A 13 -7.73 -1.20 14.25
CA ASP A 13 -8.74 -1.26 13.19
C ASP A 13 -8.49 -0.15 12.16
N TYR A 14 -8.10 1.05 12.62
CA TYR A 14 -7.70 2.13 11.74
C TYR A 14 -6.42 1.81 10.96
N PHE A 15 -5.44 1.17 11.60
CA PHE A 15 -4.26 0.64 10.92
C PHE A 15 -4.65 -0.41 9.86
N ARG A 16 -5.48 -1.39 10.23
CA ARG A 16 -5.96 -2.44 9.30
C ARG A 16 -6.74 -1.85 8.14
N ALA A 17 -7.48 -0.76 8.33
CA ALA A 17 -8.15 -0.06 7.24
C ALA A 17 -7.14 0.52 6.22
N HIS A 18 -5.95 0.95 6.66
CA HIS A 18 -4.89 1.46 5.78
C HIS A 18 -4.11 0.36 5.05
N VAL A 19 -3.88 -0.80 5.67
CA VAL A 19 -2.97 -1.82 5.12
C VAL A 19 -3.65 -3.14 4.74
N GLY A 20 -4.96 -3.21 4.94
CA GLY A 20 -5.78 -4.39 4.65
C GLY A 20 -6.34 -4.41 3.23
N GLU A 21 -6.81 -5.58 2.84
CA GLU A 21 -7.62 -5.79 1.64
C GLU A 21 -9.10 -5.60 1.98
N GLY A 22 -9.89 -5.14 1.02
CA GLY A 22 -11.31 -4.89 1.18
C GLY A 22 -11.71 -3.47 0.79
N THR A 23 -12.99 -3.15 1.01
CA THR A 23 -13.54 -1.81 0.76
C THR A 23 -13.78 -1.11 2.08
N ASN A 24 -13.22 0.07 2.24
CA ASN A 24 -13.42 0.91 3.43
C ASN A 24 -13.36 2.40 3.05
N ILE A 25 -13.20 3.27 4.06
CA ILE A 25 -13.13 4.73 3.87
C ILE A 25 -11.97 5.20 2.98
N PHE A 26 -10.97 4.35 2.74
CA PHE A 26 -9.82 4.61 1.85
C PHE A 26 -9.97 3.97 0.47
N GLY A 27 -11.19 3.56 0.11
CA GLY A 27 -11.52 2.96 -1.19
C GLY A 27 -11.46 1.43 -1.21
N GLU A 28 -11.48 0.87 -2.42
CA GLU A 28 -11.31 -0.55 -2.68
C GLU A 28 -9.82 -0.88 -2.77
N ARG A 29 -9.36 -1.81 -1.94
CA ARG A 29 -7.94 -2.21 -1.82
C ARG A 29 -7.81 -3.70 -2.10
N LYS A 30 -6.86 -4.08 -2.95
CA LYS A 30 -6.58 -5.47 -3.32
C LYS A 30 -5.09 -5.77 -3.31
N PHE A 31 -4.69 -6.90 -2.73
CA PHE A 31 -3.30 -7.32 -2.74
C PHE A 31 -2.81 -7.68 -4.14
N ILE A 32 -1.61 -7.22 -4.45
CA ILE A 32 -0.88 -7.59 -5.66
C ILE A 32 -0.01 -8.81 -5.31
N ARG A 33 -0.40 -9.99 -5.78
CA ARG A 33 0.25 -11.27 -5.40
C ARG A 33 1.27 -11.78 -6.42
N ASP A 34 1.12 -11.38 -7.69
CA ASP A 34 1.89 -11.93 -8.81
C ASP A 34 3.00 -11.00 -9.30
N ARG A 35 3.22 -9.88 -8.61
CA ARG A 35 4.18 -8.84 -8.98
C ARG A 35 5.02 -8.44 -7.77
N ASN A 36 6.23 -7.99 -8.07
CA ASN A 36 7.19 -7.47 -7.11
C ASN A 36 7.79 -6.22 -7.74
N LEU A 37 7.61 -5.07 -7.09
CA LEU A 37 8.13 -3.79 -7.58
C LEU A 37 9.65 -3.84 -7.65
N SER A 38 10.31 -4.49 -6.68
CA SER A 38 11.77 -4.61 -6.70
C SER A 38 12.29 -5.31 -7.95
N ARG A 39 11.59 -6.36 -8.40
CA ARG A 39 11.94 -7.11 -9.63
C ARG A 39 11.67 -6.29 -10.88
N GLU A 40 10.54 -5.58 -10.92
CA GLU A 40 10.13 -4.76 -12.07
C GLU A 40 11.03 -3.53 -12.27
N TRP A 41 11.55 -2.96 -11.19
CA TRP A 41 12.31 -1.70 -11.19
C TRP A 41 13.79 -1.87 -10.84
N ALA A 42 14.26 -3.11 -10.70
CA ALA A 42 15.64 -3.44 -10.28
C ALA A 42 16.06 -2.74 -8.97
N LEU A 43 15.15 -2.70 -7.98
CA LEU A 43 15.42 -2.12 -6.66
C LEU A 43 16.10 -3.15 -5.76
N TYR A 44 17.04 -2.68 -4.94
CA TYR A 44 17.66 -3.52 -3.91
C TYR A 44 16.75 -3.57 -2.67
N VAL A 45 16.32 -4.78 -2.29
CA VAL A 45 15.65 -5.04 -1.01
C VAL A 45 16.69 -5.61 -0.04
N PRO A 46 16.96 -4.94 1.09
CA PRO A 46 17.91 -5.42 2.08
C PRO A 46 17.57 -6.82 2.61
N PRO A 47 18.57 -7.66 2.95
CA PRO A 47 18.33 -8.94 3.61
C PRO A 47 17.49 -8.77 4.87
N GLY A 48 16.50 -9.64 5.07
CA GLY A 48 15.56 -9.57 6.20
C GLY A 48 14.35 -8.66 5.97
N MET A 49 14.31 -7.90 4.87
CA MET A 49 13.10 -7.18 4.44
C MET A 49 12.36 -7.94 3.33
N SER A 50 11.07 -7.69 3.24
CA SER A 50 10.20 -8.11 2.15
C SER A 50 9.50 -6.92 1.53
N GLU A 51 8.75 -7.17 0.45
CA GLU A 51 7.89 -6.20 -0.18
C GLU A 51 6.44 -6.68 -0.21
N SER A 52 5.49 -5.74 -0.26
CA SER A 52 4.07 -6.03 -0.45
C SER A 52 3.39 -4.93 -1.25
N GLY A 53 2.62 -5.30 -2.27
CA GLY A 53 1.88 -4.37 -3.13
C GLY A 53 0.39 -4.40 -2.86
N ILE A 54 -0.25 -3.22 -2.89
CA ILE A 54 -1.70 -3.05 -2.82
C ILE A 54 -2.14 -2.16 -3.97
N ALA A 55 -3.09 -2.65 -4.77
CA ALA A 55 -3.81 -1.83 -5.74
C ALA A 55 -4.99 -1.15 -5.05
N VAL A 56 -5.12 0.17 -5.22
CA VAL A 56 -6.16 0.98 -4.59
C VAL A 56 -7.00 1.65 -5.68
N LYS A 57 -8.33 1.62 -5.50
CA LYS A 57 -9.28 2.41 -6.27
C LYS A 57 -10.08 3.29 -5.32
N VAL A 58 -10.06 4.59 -5.56
CA VAL A 58 -10.72 5.59 -4.72
C VAL A 58 -11.36 6.67 -5.58
N LEU A 59 -12.35 7.37 -5.07
CA LEU A 59 -12.83 8.60 -5.69
C LEU A 59 -11.92 9.75 -5.25
N ASP A 60 -11.46 10.58 -6.19
CA ASP A 60 -10.80 11.83 -5.87
C ASP A 60 -11.80 12.88 -5.33
N ASP A 61 -11.30 14.06 -4.98
CA ASP A 61 -12.12 15.15 -4.43
C ASP A 61 -13.18 15.66 -5.42
N ASP A 62 -12.99 15.42 -6.74
CA ASP A 62 -13.96 15.74 -7.79
C ASP A 62 -14.96 14.59 -8.05
N GLY A 63 -14.89 13.51 -7.27
CA GLY A 63 -15.74 12.32 -7.42
C GLY A 63 -15.36 11.44 -8.61
N ARG A 64 -14.17 11.59 -9.17
CA ARG A 64 -13.68 10.77 -10.29
C ARG A 64 -12.94 9.56 -9.77
N LEU A 65 -13.07 8.45 -10.48
CA LEU A 65 -12.36 7.23 -10.12
C LEU A 65 -10.87 7.39 -10.41
N PHE A 66 -10.07 7.28 -9.36
CA PHE A 66 -8.62 7.29 -9.39
C PHE A 66 -8.09 5.93 -8.94
N SER A 67 -7.00 5.46 -9.56
CA SER A 67 -6.37 4.18 -9.24
C SER A 67 -4.87 4.36 -9.10
N TYR A 68 -4.29 3.75 -8.07
CA TYR A 68 -2.87 3.80 -7.79
C TYR A 68 -2.41 2.54 -7.06
N GLU A 69 -1.09 2.38 -6.94
CA GLU A 69 -0.48 1.28 -6.20
C GLU A 69 0.27 1.82 -4.99
N CYS A 70 0.12 1.15 -3.84
CA CYS A 70 0.98 1.32 -2.67
C CYS A 70 1.92 0.13 -2.58
N TRP A 71 3.22 0.41 -2.46
CA TRP A 71 4.24 -0.60 -2.26
C TRP A 71 4.96 -0.36 -0.94
N TYR A 72 4.97 -1.39 -0.09
CA TYR A 72 5.60 -1.37 1.22
C TYR A 72 6.87 -2.20 1.17
N PHE A 73 7.93 -1.72 1.83
CA PHE A 73 9.19 -2.44 2.03
C PHE A 73 9.51 -2.47 3.53
N GLY A 74 9.78 -3.66 4.07
CA GLY A 74 10.07 -3.83 5.50
C GLY A 74 9.71 -5.22 6.01
N GLU A 75 9.36 -5.33 7.29
CA GLU A 75 8.84 -6.57 7.90
C GLU A 75 7.36 -6.75 7.53
N VAL A 76 7.08 -6.90 6.24
CA VAL A 76 5.71 -6.94 5.69
C VAL A 76 5.28 -8.35 5.27
N VAL A 77 6.06 -9.37 5.65
CA VAL A 77 5.71 -10.77 5.43
C VAL A 77 4.47 -11.10 6.28
N ARG A 78 3.41 -11.55 5.62
CA ARG A 78 2.21 -12.12 6.25
C ARG A 78 2.18 -13.62 6.04
#